data_AF-A0A9R0DDV8-F1
#
_entry.id   AF-A0A9R0DDV8-F1
#
_cell.length_a   1.000
_cell.length_b   1.000
_cell.length_c   1.000
_cell.angle_alpha   90.00
_cell.angle_beta   90.00
_cell.angle_gamma   90.00
#
_symmetry.space_group_name_H-M   'P 1'
#
loop_
_entity.id
_entity.type
_entity.pdbx_description
1 polymer ?
#
loop_
_entity_poly.entity_id
_entity_poly.type
_entity_poly.pdbx_seq_one_letter_code
_entity_poly.pdbx_strand_id
1 'polypeptide(L)'
;MCSLNSVIVAIILISVAMAKQLQTQDAIGFPEVEEDQNSVNKDHRQPVYIPSMCPDSELYYPGDQKDDWICDCRPAFLYHPKSDACWPAYRKGPCQDGEYLVLKPESAIPVCEKNPCSVDTYVLYNGRCEQLATIAPCRHMWPIPAALAVNATNLAVACERLNLESRFGEETSAIVVIPCPPGCKRSINGKCTPVVG
;
A
#
# COMPACT_ATOMS: atom_id res chain seq x y z
N MET A 1 -72.49 29.10 34.62
CA MET A 1 -71.80 27.82 34.36
C MET A 1 -71.46 27.76 32.87
N CYS A 2 -70.17 27.55 32.58
CA CYS A 2 -69.57 27.00 31.35
C CYS A 2 -69.79 27.69 29.99
N SER A 3 -68.79 28.47 29.54
CA SER A 3 -68.21 28.37 28.19
C SER A 3 -66.97 29.27 28.08
N LEU A 4 -65.85 28.81 28.63
CA LEU A 4 -64.53 29.39 28.43
C LEU A 4 -63.66 28.35 27.72
N ASN A 5 -64.02 27.97 26.48
CA ASN A 5 -63.47 26.75 25.86
C ASN A 5 -63.22 26.83 24.36
N SER A 6 -62.87 28.01 23.81
CA SER A 6 -62.53 28.09 22.37
C SER A 6 -61.23 28.82 22.03
N VAL A 7 -60.56 29.48 22.98
CA VAL A 7 -59.36 30.29 22.69
C VAL A 7 -58.05 29.63 23.14
N ILE A 8 -58.10 28.64 24.05
CA ILE A 8 -56.88 28.01 24.60
C ILE A 8 -56.38 26.84 23.72
N VAL A 9 -57.23 26.24 22.89
CA VAL A 9 -56.85 25.12 22.00
C VAL A 9 -56.02 25.59 20.79
N ALA A 10 -56.12 26.87 20.39
CA ALA A 10 -55.39 27.40 19.25
C ALA A 10 -53.93 27.80 19.56
N ILE A 11 -53.54 27.93 20.84
CA ILE A 11 -52.18 28.33 21.23
C ILE A 11 -51.28 27.11 21.52
N ILE A 12 -51.86 25.91 21.68
CA ILE A 12 -51.12 24.67 21.95
C ILE A 12 -50.75 23.90 20.65
N LEU A 13 -51.27 24.31 19.48
CA LEU A 13 -50.98 23.68 18.19
C LEU A 13 -49.93 24.38 17.32
N ILE A 14 -49.24 25.42 17.84
CA ILE A 14 -48.18 26.13 17.10
C ILE A 14 -46.78 25.91 17.72
N SER A 15 -46.65 25.20 18.85
CA SER A 15 -45.34 24.93 19.49
C SER A 15 -44.70 23.57 19.15
N VAL A 16 -45.20 22.85 18.14
CA VAL A 16 -44.57 21.60 17.64
C VAL A 16 -44.05 21.81 16.21
N ALA A 17 -43.33 22.90 15.98
CA ALA A 17 -42.33 22.94 14.91
C ALA A 17 -41.06 22.37 15.50
N MET A 18 -40.89 21.06 15.25
CA MET A 18 -39.77 20.25 15.70
C MET A 18 -38.45 21.00 15.56
N ALA A 19 -37.72 21.07 16.68
CA ALA A 19 -36.30 21.31 16.70
C ALA A 19 -35.68 20.48 15.57
N LYS A 20 -35.20 21.15 14.52
CA LYS A 20 -34.36 20.49 13.53
C LYS A 20 -33.15 20.02 14.30
N GLN A 21 -33.11 18.71 14.53
CA GLN A 21 -31.96 17.97 15.01
C GLN A 21 -30.75 18.50 14.22
N LEU A 22 -29.92 19.31 14.86
CA LEU A 22 -28.59 19.60 14.38
C LEU A 22 -27.85 18.27 14.58
N GLN A 23 -27.98 17.38 13.61
CA GLN A 23 -27.06 16.27 13.46
C GLN A 23 -25.73 16.89 13.02
N THR A 24 -25.00 17.40 14.00
CA THR A 24 -23.55 17.34 13.93
C THR A 24 -23.23 15.86 13.81
N GLN A 25 -22.97 15.41 12.59
CA GLN A 25 -22.08 14.29 12.45
C GLN A 25 -20.79 14.76 13.12
N ASP A 26 -20.55 14.29 14.34
CA ASP A 26 -19.24 14.34 14.97
C ASP A 26 -18.33 13.37 14.19
N ALA A 27 -18.13 13.67 12.90
CA ALA A 27 -16.90 13.32 12.24
C ALA A 27 -15.88 14.33 12.78
N ILE A 28 -15.19 13.94 13.85
CA ILE A 28 -13.92 14.56 14.20
C ILE A 28 -12.94 14.13 13.10
N GLY A 29 -13.11 14.71 11.91
CA GLY A 29 -12.02 14.81 10.96
C GLY A 29 -11.11 15.87 11.55
N PHE A 30 -9.93 15.46 12.02
CA PHE A 30 -8.86 16.43 12.14
C PHE A 30 -8.74 17.11 10.77
N PRO A 31 -8.75 18.45 10.69
CA PRO A 31 -8.38 19.07 9.44
C PRO A 31 -7.03 18.48 9.05
N GLU A 32 -6.92 17.95 7.84
CA GLU A 32 -5.62 17.69 7.23
C GLU A 32 -4.93 19.06 7.23
N VAL A 33 -4.14 19.32 8.27
CA VAL A 33 -3.25 20.46 8.27
C VAL A 33 -2.27 20.09 7.16
N GLU A 34 -2.31 20.85 6.07
CA GLU A 34 -1.37 20.66 4.97
C GLU A 34 0.02 20.47 5.59
N GLU A 35 0.62 19.29 5.38
CA GLU A 35 1.95 19.00 5.88
C GLU A 35 2.83 20.17 5.43
N ASP A 36 3.42 20.89 6.39
CA ASP A 36 4.40 21.92 6.06
C ASP A 36 5.43 21.23 5.16
N GLN A 37 5.61 21.77 3.95
CA GLN A 37 6.57 21.25 2.98
C GLN A 37 8.01 21.31 3.53
N ASN A 38 8.21 22.05 4.63
CA ASN A 38 9.40 22.07 5.47
C ASN A 38 9.23 21.32 6.80
N SER A 39 8.41 20.27 6.90
CA SER A 39 8.44 19.33 8.03
C SER A 39 9.76 18.55 7.99
N VAL A 40 10.83 19.19 8.49
CA VAL A 40 12.25 18.80 8.43
C VAL A 40 12.58 17.49 9.19
N ASN A 41 11.60 16.73 9.69
CA ASN A 41 11.87 15.64 10.64
C ASN A 41 11.98 14.22 10.02
N LYS A 42 12.00 14.09 8.70
CA LYS A 42 12.42 12.85 8.03
C LYS A 42 13.93 12.89 7.85
N ASP A 43 14.68 12.74 8.96
CA ASP A 43 16.16 12.65 9.09
C ASP A 43 16.77 11.50 8.24
N HIS A 44 16.51 11.44 6.93
CA HIS A 44 16.83 10.32 6.02
C HIS A 44 16.38 8.94 6.56
N ARG A 45 15.40 8.90 7.47
CA ARG A 45 14.86 7.67 8.04
C ARG A 45 14.07 6.93 6.96
N GLN A 46 14.30 5.63 6.82
CA GLN A 46 13.59 4.76 5.88
C GLN A 46 12.69 3.78 6.64
N PRO A 47 11.57 3.33 6.04
CA PRO A 47 10.75 2.29 6.63
C PRO A 47 11.55 0.99 6.81
N VAL A 48 11.41 0.36 7.97
CA VAL A 48 12.17 -0.85 8.34
C VAL A 48 11.25 -2.00 8.73
N TYR A 49 11.62 -3.21 8.34
CA TYR A 49 10.91 -4.42 8.75
C TYR A 49 11.41 -4.89 10.12
N ILE A 50 10.56 -4.75 11.15
CA ILE A 50 10.86 -5.13 12.53
C ILE A 50 9.69 -6.00 13.05
N PRO A 51 9.72 -7.33 12.87
CA PRO A 51 8.60 -8.21 13.22
C PRO A 51 8.32 -8.30 14.72
N SER A 52 9.25 -7.83 15.58
CA SER A 52 9.02 -7.70 17.01
C SER A 52 8.20 -6.46 17.40
N MET A 53 8.04 -5.50 16.49
CA MET A 53 7.31 -4.24 16.70
C MET A 53 6.03 -4.17 15.87
N CYS A 54 6.11 -4.53 14.59
CA CYS A 54 4.98 -4.48 13.66
C CYS A 54 4.62 -5.88 13.14
N PRO A 55 3.35 -6.14 12.80
CA PRO A 55 2.92 -7.35 12.08
C PRO A 55 3.66 -7.55 10.75
N ASP A 56 3.67 -8.79 10.24
CA ASP A 56 4.41 -9.16 9.01
C ASP A 56 3.99 -8.40 7.74
N SER A 57 2.76 -7.89 7.73
CA SER A 57 2.15 -7.13 6.64
C SER A 57 2.45 -5.63 6.69
N GLU A 58 3.20 -5.18 7.69
CA GLU A 58 3.48 -3.77 7.99
C GLU A 58 5.00 -3.52 8.06
N LEU A 59 5.39 -2.25 7.90
CA LEU A 59 6.73 -1.77 8.20
C LEU A 59 6.64 -0.72 9.30
N TYR A 60 7.75 -0.48 9.98
CA TYR A 60 7.89 0.60 10.95
C TYR A 60 8.33 1.87 10.21
N TYR A 61 7.38 2.77 9.98
CA TYR A 61 7.56 4.02 9.26
C TYR A 61 7.96 5.16 10.21
N PRO A 62 8.81 6.09 9.76
CA PRO A 62 9.07 7.34 10.47
C PRO A 62 7.79 8.19 10.56
N GLY A 63 7.39 8.58 11.78
CA GLY A 63 6.30 9.53 12.02
C GLY A 63 6.74 10.98 11.83
N ASP A 64 5.80 11.91 12.07
CA ASP A 64 5.98 13.35 11.80
C ASP A 64 6.93 14.04 12.78
N GLN A 65 7.11 13.45 13.95
CA GLN A 65 8.08 13.90 14.95
C GLN A 65 9.40 13.14 14.80
N LYS A 66 10.50 13.77 15.24
CA LYS A 66 11.86 13.25 15.10
C LYS A 66 12.05 11.81 15.57
N ASP A 67 11.46 11.47 16.71
CA ASP A 67 11.59 10.15 17.35
C ASP A 67 10.30 9.34 17.28
N ASP A 68 9.32 9.80 16.51
CA ASP A 68 8.06 9.09 16.34
C ASP A 68 8.14 8.08 15.19
N TRP A 69 7.46 6.96 15.39
CA TRP A 69 7.45 5.84 14.48
C TRP A 69 6.11 5.09 14.59
N ILE A 70 5.58 4.69 13.45
CA ILE A 70 4.26 4.08 13.33
C ILE A 70 4.32 2.84 12.46
N CYS A 71 3.56 1.81 12.80
CA CYS A 71 3.38 0.67 11.91
C CYS A 71 2.35 1.04 10.84
N ASP A 72 2.71 0.85 9.58
CA ASP A 72 1.81 1.07 8.44
C ASP A 72 2.03 -0.01 7.38
N CYS A 73 1.05 -0.18 6.50
CA CYS A 73 1.03 -1.22 5.48
C CYS A 73 2.27 -1.18 4.60
N ARG A 74 2.78 -2.36 4.29
CA ARG A 74 3.86 -2.53 3.32
C ARG A 74 3.45 -1.96 1.94
N PRO A 75 4.43 -1.57 1.09
CA PRO A 75 4.15 -1.19 -0.29
C PRO A 75 3.28 -2.23 -1.02
N ALA A 76 2.22 -1.77 -1.67
CA ALA A 76 1.19 -2.58 -2.33
C ALA A 76 0.30 -3.46 -1.41
N PHE A 77 0.26 -3.16 -0.10
CA PHE A 77 -0.70 -3.71 0.84
C PHE A 77 -1.77 -2.66 1.16
N LEU A 78 -2.98 -3.13 1.46
CA LEU A 78 -4.16 -2.32 1.72
C LEU A 78 -4.65 -2.59 3.15
N TYR A 79 -4.84 -1.53 3.93
CA TYR A 79 -5.43 -1.62 5.25
C TYR A 79 -6.92 -1.94 5.14
N HIS A 80 -7.37 -3.02 5.77
CA HIS A 80 -8.79 -3.41 5.79
C HIS A 80 -9.37 -3.20 7.20
N PRO A 81 -10.24 -2.17 7.39
CA PRO A 81 -10.67 -1.73 8.73
C PRO A 81 -11.38 -2.80 9.55
N LYS A 82 -12.13 -3.71 8.91
CA LYS A 82 -12.91 -4.74 9.62
C LYS A 82 -12.04 -5.87 10.16
N SER A 83 -10.92 -6.17 9.52
CA SER A 83 -9.96 -7.15 10.04
C SER A 83 -8.84 -6.50 10.84
N ASP A 84 -8.76 -5.17 10.85
CA ASP A 84 -7.69 -4.40 11.51
C ASP A 84 -6.30 -4.90 11.12
N ALA A 85 -6.07 -5.04 9.80
CA ALA A 85 -4.85 -5.63 9.26
C ALA A 85 -4.60 -5.20 7.81
N CYS A 86 -3.33 -5.21 7.41
CA CYS A 86 -2.88 -4.98 6.04
C CYS A 86 -2.88 -6.29 5.22
N TRP A 87 -3.41 -6.21 4.00
CA TRP A 87 -3.48 -7.34 3.07
C TRP A 87 -2.91 -6.98 1.70
N PRO A 88 -2.23 -7.89 0.99
CA PRO A 88 -1.73 -7.58 -0.34
C PRO A 88 -2.86 -7.26 -1.31
N ALA A 89 -2.72 -6.20 -2.11
CA ALA A 89 -3.65 -5.89 -3.18
C ALA A 89 -3.73 -7.04 -4.20
N TYR A 90 -4.92 -7.25 -4.77
CA TYR A 90 -5.22 -8.35 -5.71
C TYR A 90 -4.97 -9.75 -5.15
N ARG A 91 -4.98 -9.91 -3.83
CA ARG A 91 -5.06 -11.20 -3.15
C ARG A 91 -6.37 -11.31 -2.38
N LYS A 92 -6.79 -12.54 -2.09
CA LYS A 92 -8.00 -12.89 -1.35
C LYS A 92 -8.08 -12.11 -0.05
N GLY A 93 -7.01 -12.17 0.75
CA GLY A 93 -6.99 -11.55 2.07
C GLY A 93 -8.24 -11.88 2.90
N PRO A 94 -9.02 -10.88 3.34
CA PRO A 94 -10.24 -11.07 4.12
C PRO A 94 -11.49 -11.37 3.27
N CYS A 95 -11.37 -11.40 1.94
CA CYS A 95 -12.47 -11.63 1.02
C CYS A 95 -12.86 -13.11 0.91
N GLN A 96 -14.01 -13.37 0.26
CA GLN A 96 -14.50 -14.73 0.05
C GLN A 96 -13.65 -15.48 -1.01
N ASP A 97 -13.86 -16.79 -1.10
CA ASP A 97 -13.21 -17.59 -2.14
C ASP A 97 -13.63 -17.10 -3.53
N GLY A 98 -12.65 -16.92 -4.42
CA GLY A 98 -12.86 -16.38 -5.76
C GLY A 98 -12.93 -14.84 -5.83
N GLU A 99 -12.72 -14.15 -4.71
CA GLU A 99 -12.58 -12.69 -4.65
C GLU A 99 -11.14 -12.28 -4.31
N TYR A 100 -10.83 -11.01 -4.57
CA TYR A 100 -9.61 -10.34 -4.13
C TYR A 100 -9.91 -8.96 -3.54
N LEU A 101 -8.94 -8.41 -2.80
CA LEU A 101 -9.03 -7.08 -2.23
C LEU A 101 -8.43 -6.04 -3.19
N VAL A 102 -9.18 -4.99 -3.51
CA VAL A 102 -8.71 -3.89 -4.37
C VAL A 102 -9.09 -2.54 -3.78
N LEU A 103 -8.34 -1.50 -4.14
CA LEU A 103 -8.67 -0.11 -3.83
C LEU A 103 -9.07 0.60 -5.13
N LYS A 104 -10.28 1.16 -5.15
CA LYS A 104 -10.76 1.93 -6.31
C LYS A 104 -10.10 3.32 -6.31
N PRO A 105 -9.83 3.94 -7.48
CA PRO A 105 -9.13 5.22 -7.58
C PRO A 105 -9.69 6.37 -6.70
N GLU A 106 -11.00 6.35 -6.46
CA GLU A 106 -11.71 7.39 -5.68
C GLU A 106 -12.18 6.90 -4.30
N SER A 107 -11.61 5.79 -3.81
CA SER A 107 -11.98 5.20 -2.53
C SER A 107 -10.79 5.19 -1.59
N ALA A 108 -11.00 5.62 -0.35
CA ALA A 108 -10.06 5.44 0.75
C ALA A 108 -10.18 4.06 1.42
N ILE A 109 -11.26 3.31 1.12
CA ILE A 109 -11.56 2.02 1.74
C ILE A 109 -11.47 0.92 0.67
N PRO A 110 -10.67 -0.14 0.88
CA PRO A 110 -10.59 -1.23 -0.06
C PRO A 110 -11.86 -2.08 -0.02
N VAL A 111 -12.18 -2.70 -1.16
CA VAL A 111 -13.36 -3.53 -1.34
C VAL A 111 -13.00 -4.90 -1.89
N CYS A 112 -13.82 -5.89 -1.57
CA CYS A 112 -13.73 -7.21 -2.18
C CYS A 112 -14.42 -7.20 -3.54
N GLU A 113 -13.73 -7.72 -4.54
CA GLU A 113 -14.23 -7.84 -5.89
C GLU A 113 -13.97 -9.23 -6.43
N LYS A 114 -14.81 -9.68 -7.36
CA LYS A 114 -14.66 -10.98 -8.00
C LYS A 114 -13.34 -11.01 -8.78
N ASN A 115 -12.50 -11.99 -8.50
CA ASN A 115 -11.32 -12.27 -9.29
C ASN A 115 -11.75 -12.98 -10.60
N PRO A 116 -11.53 -12.38 -11.79
CA PRO A 116 -11.88 -13.00 -13.07
C PRO A 116 -11.23 -14.37 -13.29
N CYS A 117 -10.08 -14.60 -12.67
CA CYS A 117 -9.32 -15.84 -12.76
C CYS A 117 -9.74 -16.90 -11.74
N SER A 118 -10.59 -16.55 -10.77
CA SER A 118 -11.11 -17.45 -9.73
C SER A 118 -10.03 -18.17 -8.88
N VAL A 119 -8.77 -17.72 -8.94
CA VAL A 119 -7.63 -18.28 -8.22
C VAL A 119 -6.84 -17.14 -7.58
N ASP A 120 -6.71 -17.13 -6.27
CA ASP A 120 -6.11 -16.04 -5.46
C ASP A 120 -4.77 -15.50 -5.99
N THR A 121 -3.88 -16.36 -6.47
CA THR A 121 -2.55 -15.96 -6.95
C THR A 121 -2.52 -15.43 -8.39
N TYR A 122 -3.65 -15.46 -9.08
CA TYR A 122 -3.78 -15.09 -10.48
C TYR A 122 -4.61 -13.82 -10.65
N VAL A 123 -4.20 -12.99 -11.59
CA VAL A 123 -4.86 -11.74 -11.96
C VAL A 123 -5.05 -11.67 -13.47
N LEU A 124 -6.07 -10.93 -13.89
CA LEU A 124 -6.27 -10.66 -15.31
C LEU A 124 -5.23 -9.62 -15.77
N TYR A 125 -4.30 -10.03 -16.61
CA TYR A 125 -3.25 -9.19 -17.17
C TYR A 125 -3.16 -9.43 -18.68
N ASN A 126 -3.27 -8.37 -19.48
CA ASN A 126 -3.29 -8.43 -20.94
C ASN A 126 -4.25 -9.50 -21.52
N GLY A 127 -5.44 -9.60 -20.92
CA GLY A 127 -6.50 -10.52 -21.35
C GLY A 127 -6.28 -11.99 -20.99
N ARG A 128 -5.24 -12.32 -20.20
CA ARG A 128 -4.97 -13.67 -19.69
C ARG A 128 -4.87 -13.68 -18.18
N CYS A 129 -5.14 -14.84 -17.60
CA CYS A 129 -4.87 -15.08 -16.19
C CYS A 129 -3.39 -15.39 -16.00
N GLU A 130 -2.67 -14.45 -15.39
CA GLU A 130 -1.24 -14.56 -15.15
C GLU A 130 -1.00 -14.55 -13.63
N GLN A 131 0.01 -15.29 -13.19
CA GLN A 131 0.32 -15.43 -11.77
C GLN A 131 1.15 -14.23 -11.27
N LEU A 132 0.69 -13.60 -10.19
CA LEU A 132 1.44 -12.55 -9.49
C LEU A 132 2.77 -13.08 -8.94
N ALA A 133 3.74 -12.18 -8.78
CA ALA A 133 5.09 -12.47 -8.30
C ALA A 133 5.87 -13.47 -9.17
N THR A 134 5.56 -13.54 -10.47
CA THR A 134 6.29 -14.37 -11.44
C THR A 134 6.93 -13.52 -12.54
N ILE A 135 8.06 -14.00 -13.07
CA ILE A 135 8.80 -13.31 -14.13
C ILE A 135 8.23 -13.56 -15.54
N ALA A 136 7.39 -14.60 -15.70
CA ALA A 136 6.99 -15.11 -17.02
C ALA A 136 6.27 -14.05 -17.89
N PRO A 137 5.29 -13.28 -17.37
CA PRO A 137 4.61 -12.24 -18.16
C PRO A 137 5.53 -11.08 -18.56
N CYS A 138 6.62 -10.89 -17.81
CA CYS A 138 7.52 -9.74 -17.92
C CYS A 138 8.84 -10.07 -18.62
N ARG A 139 9.00 -11.27 -19.20
CA ARG A 139 10.22 -11.69 -19.91
C ARG A 139 10.63 -10.75 -21.05
N HIS A 140 9.68 -10.03 -21.64
CA HIS A 140 9.92 -9.07 -22.70
C HIS A 140 10.79 -7.87 -22.25
N MET A 141 10.95 -7.65 -20.94
CA MET A 141 11.80 -6.59 -20.39
C MET A 141 13.28 -6.97 -20.26
N TRP A 142 13.66 -8.22 -20.59
CA TRP A 142 15.05 -8.67 -20.52
C TRP A 142 16.00 -7.72 -21.30
N PRO A 143 17.16 -7.31 -20.74
CA PRO A 143 17.84 -7.84 -19.56
C PRO A 143 17.43 -7.26 -18.20
N ILE A 144 16.38 -6.43 -18.14
CA ILE A 144 15.93 -5.83 -16.88
C ILE A 144 15.15 -6.88 -16.08
N PRO A 145 15.56 -7.23 -14.85
CA PRO A 145 14.82 -8.17 -14.02
C PRO A 145 13.48 -7.53 -13.61
N ALA A 146 12.37 -8.16 -14.00
CA ALA A 146 11.03 -7.70 -13.70
C ALA A 146 10.08 -8.87 -13.44
N ALA A 147 9.06 -8.64 -12.62
CA ALA A 147 8.00 -9.60 -12.33
C ALA A 147 6.63 -8.93 -12.42
N LEU A 148 5.60 -9.73 -12.69
CA LEU A 148 4.23 -9.24 -12.62
C LEU A 148 3.88 -8.97 -11.16
N ALA A 149 3.72 -7.70 -10.81
CA ALA A 149 3.46 -7.26 -9.45
C ALA A 149 2.47 -6.09 -9.44
N VAL A 150 2.10 -5.65 -8.23
CA VAL A 150 1.27 -4.47 -8.04
C VAL A 150 2.19 -3.28 -7.78
N ASN A 151 2.01 -2.21 -8.55
CA ASN A 151 2.72 -0.96 -8.34
C ASN A 151 2.32 -0.34 -6.99
N ALA A 152 3.29 0.00 -6.14
CA ALA A 152 2.99 0.50 -4.80
C ALA A 152 2.35 1.90 -4.77
N THR A 153 2.51 2.69 -5.82
CA THR A 153 2.05 4.09 -5.85
C THR A 153 0.64 4.22 -6.43
N ASN A 154 0.35 3.50 -7.51
CA ASN A 154 -0.94 3.60 -8.21
C ASN A 154 -1.79 2.33 -8.14
N LEU A 155 -1.30 1.29 -7.45
CA LEU A 155 -1.98 0.01 -7.27
C LEU A 155 -2.39 -0.69 -8.58
N ALA A 156 -1.76 -0.35 -9.70
CA ALA A 156 -1.97 -1.05 -10.97
C ALA A 156 -1.17 -2.35 -11.02
N VAL A 157 -1.72 -3.38 -11.64
CA VAL A 157 -0.98 -4.62 -11.97
C VAL A 157 -0.09 -4.34 -13.18
N ALA A 158 1.22 -4.44 -13.02
CA ALA A 158 2.19 -4.14 -14.05
C ALA A 158 3.45 -5.00 -13.92
N CYS A 159 4.32 -4.92 -14.93
CA CYS A 159 5.65 -5.48 -14.83
C CYS A 159 6.56 -4.51 -14.04
N GLU A 160 6.79 -4.85 -12.78
CA GLU A 160 7.60 -4.05 -11.87
C GLU A 160 9.04 -4.56 -11.88
N ARG A 161 9.99 -3.61 -11.84
CA ARG A 161 11.42 -3.94 -11.78
C ARG A 161 11.75 -4.52 -10.42
N LEU A 162 12.50 -5.61 -10.40
CA LEU A 162 13.01 -6.20 -9.17
C LEU A 162 14.27 -5.44 -8.78
N ASN A 163 14.21 -4.66 -7.70
CA ASN A 163 15.41 -4.02 -7.16
C ASN A 163 16.21 -5.04 -6.32
N LEU A 164 17.33 -5.50 -6.87
CA LEU A 164 18.25 -6.44 -6.21
C LEU A 164 19.23 -5.72 -5.26
N GLU A 165 19.31 -4.40 -5.29
CA GLU A 165 20.26 -3.59 -4.53
C GLU A 165 19.86 -3.44 -3.05
N SER A 166 18.60 -3.75 -2.70
CA SER A 166 18.06 -3.50 -1.35
C SER A 166 18.41 -4.55 -0.28
N ARG A 167 19.09 -5.66 -0.60
CA ARG A 167 19.39 -6.73 0.38
C ARG A 167 20.79 -6.67 1.00
N PHE A 168 21.69 -5.94 0.37
CA PHE A 168 23.02 -5.67 0.90
C PHE A 168 23.20 -4.17 0.67
N GLY A 169 23.07 -3.37 1.74
CA GLY A 169 23.22 -1.93 1.65
C GLY A 169 24.61 -1.58 1.14
N GLU A 170 24.75 -1.48 -0.17
CA GLU A 170 25.89 -0.89 -0.83
C GLU A 170 25.43 -0.49 -2.23
N GLU A 171 25.48 0.81 -2.51
CA GLU A 171 25.34 1.36 -3.85
C GLU A 171 26.47 0.81 -4.74
N THR A 172 26.29 -0.40 -5.23
CA THR A 172 27.09 -0.91 -6.32
C THR A 172 26.21 -0.83 -7.55
N SER A 173 26.13 0.39 -8.10
CA SER A 173 25.86 0.63 -9.52
C SER A 173 26.31 -0.58 -10.30
N ALA A 174 25.38 -1.36 -10.85
CA ALA A 174 25.61 -2.67 -11.44
C ALA A 174 26.94 -2.75 -12.21
N ILE A 175 28.02 -3.14 -11.52
CA ILE A 175 29.28 -3.42 -12.17
C ILE A 175 29.02 -4.75 -12.85
N VAL A 176 28.73 -4.71 -14.14
CA VAL A 176 28.80 -5.87 -15.01
C VAL A 176 30.20 -6.46 -14.79
N VAL A 177 30.30 -7.51 -13.97
CA VAL A 177 31.57 -8.18 -13.69
C VAL A 177 31.90 -8.97 -14.95
N ILE A 178 32.56 -8.31 -15.90
CA ILE A 178 33.04 -8.94 -17.14
C ILE A 178 33.92 -10.14 -16.74
N PRO A 179 33.56 -11.38 -17.11
CA PRO A 179 34.36 -12.54 -16.77
C PRO A 179 35.76 -12.39 -17.39
N CYS A 180 36.80 -12.74 -16.62
CA CYS A 180 38.17 -12.71 -17.13
C CYS A 180 38.34 -13.74 -18.26
N PRO A 181 39.23 -13.49 -19.25
CA PRO A 181 39.55 -14.48 -20.26
C PRO A 181 40.02 -15.81 -19.65
N PRO A 182 39.78 -16.95 -20.32
CA PRO A 182 40.30 -18.25 -19.87
C PRO A 182 41.81 -18.18 -19.60
N GLY A 183 42.25 -18.69 -18.44
CA GLY A 183 43.66 -18.62 -18.00
C GLY A 183 44.03 -17.39 -17.16
N CYS A 184 43.09 -16.49 -16.88
CA CYS A 184 43.30 -15.31 -16.03
C CYS A 184 42.42 -15.33 -14.77
N LYS A 185 42.93 -14.81 -13.65
CA LYS A 185 42.19 -14.54 -12.40
C LYS A 185 42.06 -13.05 -12.15
N ARG A 186 41.01 -12.62 -11.44
CA ARG A 186 40.82 -11.21 -11.08
C ARG A 186 41.63 -10.87 -9.82
N SER A 187 42.43 -9.81 -9.89
CA SER A 187 43.17 -9.25 -8.76
C SER A 187 42.24 -8.49 -7.81
N ILE A 188 42.68 -8.25 -6.57
CA ILE A 188 41.98 -7.40 -5.58
C ILE A 188 41.71 -5.99 -6.12
N ASN A 189 42.52 -5.51 -7.06
CA ASN A 189 42.33 -4.23 -7.74
C ASN A 189 41.41 -4.33 -8.98
N GLY A 190 40.67 -5.43 -9.15
CA GLY A 190 39.72 -5.63 -10.26
C GLY A 190 40.33 -5.97 -11.62
N LYS A 191 41.66 -6.05 -11.75
CA LYS A 191 42.35 -6.35 -13.02
C LYS A 191 42.50 -7.87 -13.24
N CYS A 192 42.24 -8.36 -14.45
CA CYS A 192 42.54 -9.74 -14.82
C CYS A 192 44.06 -9.93 -14.98
N THR A 193 44.64 -10.88 -14.25
CA THR A 193 46.05 -11.26 -14.31
C THR A 193 46.18 -12.75 -14.67
N PRO A 194 47.20 -13.14 -15.44
CA PRO A 194 47.43 -14.55 -15.78
C PRO A 194 47.67 -15.38 -14.52
N VAL A 195 47.14 -16.59 -14.50
CA VAL A 195 47.45 -17.57 -13.45
C VAL A 195 48.87 -18.08 -13.74
N VAL A 196 49.87 -17.48 -13.10
CA VAL A 196 51.23 -18.01 -13.12
C VAL A 196 51.20 -19.31 -12.32
N GLY A 197 51.51 -20.43 -12.99
CA GLY A 197 51.60 -21.76 -12.40
C GLY A 197 52.82 -21.91 -11.50
#